data_AF-A0A5D5AQP7-F1
#
_entry.id   AF-A0A5D5AQP7-F1
#
_cell.length_a   1.000
_cell.length_b   1.000
_cell.length_c   1.000
_cell.angle_alpha   90.00
_cell.angle_beta   90.00
_cell.angle_gamma   90.00
#
_symmetry.space_group_name_H-M   'P 1'
#
loop_
_entity.id
_entity.type
_entity.pdbx_description
1 polymer ?
#
loop_
_entity_poly.entity_id
_entity_poly.type
_entity_poly.pdbx_seq_one_letter_code
_entity_poly.pdbx_strand_id
1 'polypeptide(L)'
;MSNRPPSPSITSPSPIERDGDDRVLATTPELVASIESSTGHQLEEAALEELLIVLDRADCLEWVSVTRTGDYVWDLTDTPDQIAAVVADVVVEQLCSWLSTSGRATSEAGITDE
;
A
#
# COMPACT_ATOMS: atom_id res chain seq x y z
N MET A 1 3.41 42.52 22.48
CA MET A 1 4.47 41.57 22.10
C MET A 1 3.81 40.20 21.93
N SER A 2 3.51 39.82 20.68
CA SER A 2 2.95 38.49 20.39
C SER A 2 4.06 37.61 19.83
N ASN A 3 4.57 36.72 20.69
CA ASN A 3 5.57 35.72 20.38
C ASN A 3 4.85 34.51 19.77
N ARG A 4 4.56 34.55 18.46
CA ARG A 4 4.03 33.40 17.72
C ARG A 4 5.23 32.65 17.13
N PRO A 5 5.43 31.35 17.44
CA PRO A 5 6.48 30.59 16.80
C PRO A 5 6.22 30.49 15.28
N PRO A 6 7.27 30.47 14.44
CA PRO A 6 7.11 30.27 13.02
C PRO A 6 6.46 28.90 12.78
N SER A 7 5.42 28.86 11.96
CA SER A 7 4.84 27.60 11.49
C SER A 7 5.91 26.77 10.79
N PRO A 8 5.96 25.44 10.98
CA PRO A 8 6.84 24.60 10.20
C PRO A 8 6.43 24.73 8.73
N SER A 9 7.38 25.14 7.90
CA SER A 9 7.25 24.99 6.46
C SER A 9 7.17 23.50 6.15
N ILE A 10 5.96 23.00 5.93
CA ILE A 10 5.80 21.69 5.29
C ILE A 10 6.28 21.92 3.86
N THR A 11 7.54 21.56 3.60
CA THR A 11 8.02 21.34 2.25
C THR A 11 7.11 20.27 1.66
N SER A 12 6.19 20.66 0.79
CA SER A 12 5.39 19.68 0.06
C SER A 12 6.37 18.76 -0.68
N PRO A 13 6.22 17.42 -0.57
CA PRO A 13 7.03 16.51 -1.35
C PRO A 13 6.88 16.88 -2.83
N SER A 14 7.98 16.80 -3.57
CA SER A 14 8.03 17.09 -5.00
C SER A 14 6.84 16.43 -5.72
N PRO A 15 6.20 17.12 -6.68
CA PRO A 15 5.01 16.57 -7.31
C PRO A 15 5.41 15.31 -8.07
N ILE A 16 4.69 14.22 -7.79
CA ILE A 16 4.68 13.02 -8.63
C ILE A 16 4.45 13.50 -10.06
N GLU A 17 5.36 13.15 -10.98
CA GLU A 17 5.27 13.61 -12.36
C GLU A 17 4.00 13.01 -12.97
N ARG A 18 2.98 13.85 -13.18
CA ARG A 18 1.86 13.50 -14.03
C ARG A 18 2.31 13.70 -15.46
N ASP A 19 2.60 12.60 -16.16
CA ASP A 19 2.76 12.67 -17.61
C ASP A 19 1.43 13.15 -18.21
N GLY A 20 1.46 13.75 -19.40
CA GLY A 20 0.33 14.45 -20.04
C GLY A 20 -0.91 13.60 -20.35
N ASP A 21 -1.00 12.39 -19.80
CA ASP A 21 -2.00 11.33 -20.03
C ASP A 21 -2.58 10.79 -18.69
N ASP A 22 -2.74 11.65 -17.67
CA ASP A 22 -3.28 11.36 -16.32
C ASP A 22 -2.54 10.29 -15.49
N ARG A 23 -1.44 9.75 -16.03
CA ARG A 23 -0.65 8.72 -15.35
C ARG A 23 0.12 9.28 -14.16
N VAL A 24 0.16 8.51 -13.08
CA VAL A 24 0.88 8.85 -11.85
C VAL A 24 2.14 8.00 -11.78
N LEU A 25 3.25 8.51 -12.33
CA LEU A 25 4.52 7.79 -12.37
C LEU A 25 5.45 8.23 -11.24
N ALA A 26 6.08 7.27 -10.57
CA ALA A 26 7.08 7.57 -9.54
C ALA A 26 8.22 6.55 -9.56
N THR A 27 9.42 7.02 -9.25
CA THR A 27 10.57 6.15 -9.01
C THR A 27 10.59 5.62 -7.57
N THR A 28 11.29 4.51 -7.32
CA THR A 28 11.49 4.00 -5.94
C THR A 28 12.01 5.10 -4.98
N PRO A 29 13.05 5.88 -5.31
CA PRO A 29 13.54 6.95 -4.41
C PRO A 29 12.52 8.07 -4.17
N GLU A 30 11.70 8.42 -5.16
CA GLU A 30 10.64 9.43 -5.00
C GLU A 30 9.53 8.92 -4.07
N LEU A 31 9.17 7.63 -4.16
CA LEU A 31 8.23 7.00 -3.25
C LEU A 31 8.77 6.97 -1.82
N VAL A 32 10.04 6.60 -1.62
CA VAL A 32 10.71 6.68 -0.30
C VAL A 32 10.58 8.09 0.25
N ALA A 33 11.05 9.10 -0.48
CA ALA A 33 11.05 10.48 0.00
C ALA A 33 9.63 10.99 0.34
N SER A 34 8.63 10.62 -0.46
CA SER A 34 7.22 10.96 -0.21
C SER A 34 6.67 10.29 1.06
N ILE A 35 6.93 8.99 1.25
CA ILE A 35 6.50 8.24 2.43
C ILE A 35 7.19 8.76 3.70
N GLU A 36 8.50 9.00 3.65
CA GLU A 36 9.25 9.55 4.79
C GLU A 36 8.76 10.96 5.15
N SER A 37 8.46 11.79 4.15
CA SER A 37 7.91 13.13 4.35
C SER A 37 6.53 13.10 5.04
N SER A 38 5.68 12.12 4.67
CA SER A 38 4.32 12.01 5.22
C SER A 38 4.27 11.35 6.60
N THR A 39 5.15 10.39 6.87
CA THR A 39 5.17 9.61 8.13
C THR A 39 6.14 10.15 9.16
N GLY A 40 7.15 10.91 8.74
CA GLY A 40 8.27 11.34 9.58
C GLY A 40 9.18 10.19 10.00
N HIS A 41 9.14 9.06 9.31
CA HIS A 41 9.94 7.87 9.60
C HIS A 41 10.88 7.58 8.45
N GLN A 42 12.11 7.18 8.76
CA GLN A 42 13.08 6.79 7.76
C GLN A 42 12.73 5.40 7.22
N LEU A 43 12.75 5.25 5.91
CA LEU A 43 12.40 4.03 5.20
C LEU A 43 13.63 3.50 4.48
N GLU A 44 13.88 2.21 4.60
CA GLU A 44 14.95 1.56 3.84
C GLU A 44 14.49 1.35 2.40
N GLU A 45 15.19 1.97 1.45
CA GLU A 45 14.84 1.93 0.03
C GLU A 45 14.77 0.50 -0.53
N ALA A 46 15.71 -0.37 -0.17
CA ALA A 46 15.71 -1.77 -0.58
C ALA A 46 14.48 -2.54 -0.07
N ALA A 47 14.05 -2.27 1.16
CA ALA A 47 12.87 -2.91 1.73
C ALA A 47 11.58 -2.43 1.03
N LEU A 48 11.50 -1.14 0.67
CA LEU A 48 10.39 -0.64 -0.12
C LEU A 48 10.41 -1.25 -1.53
N GLU A 49 11.56 -1.33 -2.18
CA GLU A 49 11.69 -1.92 -3.52
C GLU A 49 11.23 -3.39 -3.55
N GLU A 50 11.64 -4.19 -2.56
CA GLU A 50 11.17 -5.56 -2.42
C GLU A 50 9.64 -5.64 -2.28
N LEU A 51 9.03 -4.73 -1.52
CA LEU A 51 7.58 -4.65 -1.40
C LEU A 51 6.91 -4.27 -2.73
N LEU A 52 7.44 -3.28 -3.46
CA LEU A 52 6.88 -2.85 -4.76
C LEU A 52 6.94 -3.99 -5.79
N ILE A 53 8.02 -4.78 -5.80
CA ILE A 53 8.13 -5.98 -6.63
C ILE A 53 7.06 -7.03 -6.26
N VAL A 54 6.77 -7.20 -4.97
CA VAL A 54 5.71 -8.12 -4.53
C VAL A 54 4.33 -7.62 -4.98
N LEU A 55 4.08 -6.31 -4.90
CA LEU A 55 2.82 -5.71 -5.36
C LEU A 55 2.66 -5.83 -6.88
N ASP A 56 3.73 -5.66 -7.64
CA ASP A 56 3.74 -5.87 -9.09
C ASP A 56 3.37 -7.32 -9.46
N ARG A 57 3.96 -8.29 -8.76
CA ARG A 57 3.62 -9.71 -8.94
C ARG A 57 2.21 -10.08 -8.52
N ALA A 58 1.56 -9.25 -7.71
CA ALA A 58 0.19 -9.42 -7.26
C ALA A 58 -0.82 -8.65 -8.11
N ASP A 59 -0.41 -8.11 -9.26
CA ASP A 59 -1.24 -7.28 -10.14
C ASP A 59 -1.87 -6.10 -9.36
N CYS A 60 -1.12 -5.50 -8.43
CA CYS A 60 -1.54 -4.34 -7.61
C CYS A 60 -0.85 -3.03 -8.00
N LEU A 61 0.23 -3.13 -8.76
CA LEU A 61 1.14 -2.07 -9.15
C LEU A 61 1.74 -2.49 -10.49
N GLU A 62 2.11 -1.55 -11.35
CA GLU A 62 2.78 -1.87 -12.61
C GLU A 62 4.20 -1.29 -12.65
N TRP A 63 5.20 -2.14 -12.85
CA TRP A 63 6.53 -1.69 -13.26
C TRP A 63 6.53 -1.27 -14.73
N VAL A 64 6.89 -0.02 -15.01
CA VAL A 64 6.86 0.55 -16.37
C VAL A 64 8.21 0.45 -17.06
N SER A 65 9.26 0.89 -16.37
CA SER A 65 10.60 1.01 -16.98
C SER A 65 11.69 1.22 -15.92
N VAL A 66 12.95 1.27 -16.38
CA VAL A 66 14.08 1.68 -15.55
C VAL A 66 14.68 2.97 -16.13
N THR A 67 14.95 3.94 -15.26
CA THR A 67 15.58 5.21 -15.64
C THR A 67 17.01 4.98 -16.13
N ARG A 68 17.60 6.00 -16.78
CA ARG A 68 19.01 5.93 -17.19
C ARG A 68 19.98 5.80 -16.01
N THR A 69 19.58 6.24 -14.82
CA THR A 69 20.35 6.15 -13.58
C THR A 69 20.19 4.81 -12.87
N GLY A 70 19.24 3.98 -13.31
CA GLY A 70 19.02 2.63 -12.79
C GLY A 70 17.82 2.50 -11.85
N ASP A 71 17.01 3.54 -11.69
CA ASP A 71 15.86 3.55 -10.78
C ASP A 71 14.64 2.91 -11.45
N TYR A 72 13.90 2.08 -10.73
CA TYR A 72 12.64 1.52 -11.20
C TYR A 72 11.56 2.60 -11.22
N VAL A 73 10.79 2.66 -12.31
CA VAL A 73 9.64 3.55 -12.50
C VAL A 73 8.36 2.73 -12.38
N TRP A 74 7.46 3.18 -11.53
CA TRP A 74 6.19 2.52 -11.19
C TRP A 74 5.01 3.37 -11.65
N ASP A 75 3.99 2.73 -12.20
CA ASP A 75 2.70 3.36 -12.49
C ASP A 75 1.74 3.14 -11.31
N LEU A 76 1.38 4.24 -10.65
CA LEU A 76 0.49 4.27 -9.49
C LEU A 76 -0.96 4.61 -9.86
N THR A 77 -1.29 4.74 -11.14
CA THR A 77 -2.58 5.29 -11.59
C THR A 77 -3.77 4.52 -11.05
N ASP A 78 -3.74 3.20 -11.19
CA ASP A 78 -4.82 2.30 -10.76
C ASP A 78 -4.51 1.61 -9.41
N THR A 79 -3.32 1.83 -8.85
CA THR A 79 -2.84 1.18 -7.63
C THR A 79 -3.77 1.35 -6.43
N PRO A 80 -4.38 2.53 -6.15
CA PRO A 80 -5.30 2.67 -5.02
C PRO A 80 -6.51 1.72 -5.11
N ASP A 81 -7.10 1.58 -6.29
CA ASP A 81 -8.25 0.72 -6.52
C ASP A 81 -7.86 -0.77 -6.47
N GLN A 82 -6.71 -1.13 -7.06
CA GLN A 82 -6.21 -2.50 -7.05
C GLN A 82 -5.86 -2.98 -5.62
N ILE A 83 -5.15 -2.16 -4.84
CA ILE A 83 -4.85 -2.46 -3.44
C ILE A 83 -6.16 -2.59 -2.63
N ALA A 84 -7.14 -1.70 -2.84
CA ALA A 84 -8.42 -1.77 -2.15
C ALA A 84 -9.17 -3.07 -2.46
N ALA A 85 -9.15 -3.53 -3.72
CA ALA A 85 -9.77 -4.78 -4.15
C ALA A 85 -9.11 -6.00 -3.46
N VAL A 86 -7.77 -6.08 -3.49
CA VAL A 86 -7.05 -7.18 -2.85
C VAL A 86 -7.27 -7.22 -1.34
N VAL A 87 -7.25 -6.06 -0.67
CA VAL A 87 -7.55 -5.98 0.76
C VAL A 87 -8.98 -6.43 1.05
N ALA A 88 -9.95 -6.02 0.24
CA ALA A 88 -11.34 -6.43 0.40
C ALA A 88 -11.50 -7.96 0.28
N ASP A 89 -10.86 -8.58 -0.71
CA ASP A 89 -10.90 -10.03 -0.90
C ASP A 89 -10.32 -10.78 0.29
N VAL A 90 -9.12 -10.37 0.77
CA VAL A 90 -8.49 -10.99 1.95
C VAL A 90 -9.36 -10.86 3.20
N VAL A 91 -9.98 -9.69 3.41
CA VAL A 91 -10.90 -9.47 4.55
C VAL A 91 -12.13 -10.37 4.44
N VAL A 92 -12.74 -10.47 3.26
CA VAL A 92 -13.92 -11.32 3.03
C VAL A 92 -13.58 -12.79 3.24
N GLU A 93 -12.46 -13.27 2.70
CA GLU A 93 -11.97 -14.63 2.92
C GLU A 93 -11.76 -14.93 4.41
N GLN A 94 -11.16 -13.99 5.14
CA GLN A 94 -10.93 -14.14 6.57
C GLN A 94 -12.24 -14.18 7.38
N LEU A 95 -13.22 -13.34 7.02
CA LEU A 95 -14.56 -13.37 7.63
C LEU A 95 -15.28 -14.68 7.35
N CYS A 96 -15.22 -15.19 6.11
CA CYS A 96 -15.78 -16.49 5.73
C CYS A 96 -15.12 -17.64 6.51
N SER A 97 -13.80 -17.59 6.70
CA SER A 97 -13.05 -18.56 7.50
C SER A 97 -13.48 -18.56 8.97
N TRP A 98 -13.68 -17.37 9.56
CA TRP A 98 -14.19 -17.26 10.93
C TRP A 98 -15.61 -17.80 11.07
N LEU A 99 -16.52 -17.45 10.16
CA LEU A 99 -17.90 -17.95 10.17
C LEU A 99 -17.96 -19.48 10.01
N SER A 100 -17.11 -20.04 9.15
CA SER A 100 -17.00 -21.49 8.95
C SER A 100 -16.46 -22.20 10.20
N THR A 101 -15.57 -21.54 10.94
CA THR A 101 -15.01 -22.06 12.20
C THR A 101 -16.04 -21.99 13.34
N SER A 102 -16.83 -20.92 13.41
CA SER A 102 -17.89 -20.76 14.42
C SER A 102 -19.09 -21.68 14.18
N GLY A 103 -19.41 -22.03 12.92
CA GLY A 103 -20.50 -22.95 12.58
C GLY A 103 -20.27 -24.41 12.99
N ARG A 104 -19.03 -24.82 13.27
CA ARG A 104 -18.67 -26.21 13.62
C ARG A 104 -18.74 -26.51 15.12
N ALA A 105 -18.89 -25.50 15.99
CA ALA A 105 -18.84 -25.69 17.44
C ALA A 105 -20.19 -26.11 18.09
N THR A 106 -21.31 -26.13 17.35
CA THR A 106 -22.66 -26.30 17.96
C THR A 106 -23.40 -27.57 17.52
N SER A 107 -22.78 -28.50 16.79
CA SER A 107 -23.47 -29.72 16.30
C SER A 107 -23.08 -31.05 16.97
N GLU A 108 -22.23 -31.06 18.01
CA GLU A 108 -21.73 -32.32 18.61
C GLU A 108 -22.16 -32.58 20.06
N ALA A 109 -23.12 -31.83 20.60
CA ALA A 109 -23.66 -32.04 21.95
C ALA A 109 -25.14 -32.42 21.88
N GLY A 110 -25.45 -33.65 21.45
CA GLY A 110 -26.83 -34.10 21.42
C GLY A 110 -27.11 -35.46 20.82
N ILE A 111 -26.39 -36.52 21.23
CA ILE A 111 -26.98 -37.85 21.41
C ILE A 111 -26.31 -38.49 22.62
N THR A 112 -27.00 -38.52 23.75
CA THR A 112 -26.80 -39.51 24.80
C THR A 112 -28.19 -40.07 25.06
N ASP A 113 -28.48 -41.19 24.40
CA ASP A 113 -29.69 -41.99 24.62
C ASP A 113 -29.35 -43.05 25.68
N GLU A 114 -30.26 -43.22 26.64
CA GLU A 114 -30.17 -44.10 27.82
C GLU A 114 -30.01 -45.60 27.51
#